data_AF-A0A7S0NFN3-F1
#
_entry.id   AF-A0A7S0NFN3-F1
#
_cell.length_a   1.000
_cell.length_b   1.000
_cell.length_c   1.000
_cell.angle_alpha   90.00
_cell.angle_beta   90.00
_cell.angle_gamma   90.00
#
_symmetry.space_group_name_H-M   'P 1'
#
loop_
_entity.id
_entity.type
_entity.pdbx_description
1 polymer ?
#
loop_
_entity_poly.entity_id
_entity_poly.type
_entity_poly.pdbx_seq_one_letter_code
_entity_poly.pdbx_strand_id
1 'polypeptide(L)'
;RAWTSALMLTCLLALSSATSSSSMPASRITAITPGSFARVLPSRVEAAFAIEAVSYPADEAATLENLQLRAEVAGDYFWGVSEGDALEGYVCGTLTCGDTLTEESMSVHDPAGTTLCIHSVV
;
A
#
# COMPACT_ATOMS: atom_id res chain seq x y z
N ARG A 1 -37.84 25.80 36.16
CA ARG A 1 -38.19 24.46 35.61
C ARG A 1 -38.59 24.72 34.16
N ALA A 2 -37.92 24.32 33.09
CA ALA A 2 -36.91 23.31 32.78
C ALA A 2 -36.01 23.89 31.64
N TRP A 3 -34.68 23.78 31.67
CA TRP A 3 -33.84 22.78 30.93
C TRP A 3 -34.09 22.84 29.41
N THR A 4 -33.15 23.10 28.49
CA THR A 4 -31.68 23.09 28.50
C THR A 4 -31.18 23.86 27.26
N SER A 5 -30.33 24.87 27.48
CA SER A 5 -29.44 25.47 26.49
C SER A 5 -28.09 24.76 26.58
N ALA A 6 -27.58 24.19 25.48
CA ALA A 6 -26.15 23.93 25.21
C ALA A 6 -25.99 23.01 23.99
N LEU A 7 -26.35 23.49 22.80
CA LEU A 7 -25.70 23.06 21.56
C LEU A 7 -25.16 24.34 20.92
N MET A 8 -23.96 24.28 20.35
CA MET A 8 -23.18 25.40 19.77
C MET A 8 -22.17 26.11 20.69
N LEU A 9 -21.26 25.37 21.33
CA LEU A 9 -19.92 25.93 21.61
C LEU A 9 -18.85 24.88 21.93
N THR A 10 -18.38 24.12 20.92
CA THR A 10 -17.12 23.34 21.07
C THR A 10 -16.34 23.13 19.78
N CYS A 11 -16.68 23.80 18.68
CA CYS A 11 -15.77 23.99 17.54
C CYS A 11 -14.86 25.19 17.81
N LEU A 12 -13.78 25.01 18.57
CA LEU A 12 -12.52 25.77 18.45
C LEU A 12 -11.57 25.29 19.55
N LEU A 13 -10.73 24.31 19.25
CA LEU A 13 -9.42 24.07 19.88
C LEU A 13 -8.65 23.15 18.92
N ALA A 14 -8.49 23.65 17.69
CA ALA A 14 -7.61 23.06 16.70
C ALA A 14 -6.16 23.37 17.09
N LEU A 15 -5.37 22.29 17.14
CA LEU A 15 -3.96 22.21 16.78
C LEU A 15 -3.09 23.41 17.19
N SER A 16 -2.54 23.34 18.39
CA SER A 16 -1.25 23.98 18.68
C SER A 16 -0.26 22.90 19.09
N SER A 17 0.90 22.94 18.42
CA SER A 17 2.17 22.33 18.84
C SER A 17 2.41 20.86 18.47
N ALA A 18 2.72 20.61 17.19
CA ALA A 18 3.53 19.45 16.82
C ALA A 18 4.55 19.84 15.73
N THR A 19 5.51 20.69 16.07
CA THR A 19 6.79 20.77 15.36
C THR A 19 7.91 20.27 16.27
N SER A 20 7.80 19.01 16.69
CA SER A 20 8.98 18.29 17.16
C SER A 20 9.68 17.74 15.92
N SER A 21 10.71 18.46 15.48
CA SER A 21 11.72 17.95 14.55
C SER A 21 12.46 16.80 15.23
N SER A 22 11.84 15.63 15.25
CA SER A 22 12.45 14.38 15.69
C SER A 22 13.42 13.95 14.60
N SER A 23 14.70 14.25 14.80
CA SER A 23 15.80 13.56 14.12
C SER A 23 15.70 12.07 14.48
N MET A 24 14.99 11.29 13.65
CA MET A 24 14.96 9.83 13.75
C MET A 24 16.41 9.33 13.69
N PRO A 25 16.94 8.70 14.76
CA PRO A 25 18.26 8.09 14.68
C PRO A 25 18.20 7.01 13.59
N ALA A 26 19.19 6.98 12.70
CA ALA A 26 19.30 5.92 11.71
C ALA A 26 19.41 4.58 12.43
N SER A 27 18.29 3.86 12.50
CA SER A 27 18.21 2.52 13.05
C SER A 27 19.05 1.60 12.16
N ARG A 28 20.23 1.19 12.65
CA ARG A 28 20.98 0.12 12.02
C ARG A 28 20.19 -1.17 12.18
N ILE A 29 19.86 -1.81 11.07
CA ILE A 29 19.40 -3.19 11.03
C ILE A 29 20.52 -4.05 11.63
N THR A 30 20.28 -4.63 12.81
CA THR A 30 21.24 -5.47 13.55
C THR A 30 20.93 -6.96 13.43
N ALA A 31 19.72 -7.30 13.02
CA ALA A 31 19.28 -8.64 12.69
C ALA A 31 18.21 -8.56 11.60
N ILE A 32 18.20 -9.52 10.69
CA ILE A 32 17.12 -9.71 9.71
C ILE A 32 16.31 -10.90 10.22
N THR A 33 15.10 -10.64 10.71
CA THR A 33 14.15 -11.71 11.01
C THR A 33 13.58 -12.20 9.68
N PRO A 34 13.61 -13.52 9.39
CA PRO A 34 13.01 -14.03 8.17
C PRO A 34 11.49 -13.89 8.25
N GLY A 35 10.91 -13.10 7.35
CA GLY A 35 9.47 -13.09 7.09
C GLY A 35 9.05 -14.28 6.22
N SER A 36 7.77 -14.66 6.31
CA SER A 36 7.17 -15.66 5.43
C SER A 36 6.73 -15.03 4.11
N PHE A 37 7.14 -15.60 2.98
CA PHE A 37 6.76 -15.12 1.66
C PHE A 37 5.62 -15.97 1.10
N ALA A 38 4.55 -15.30 0.66
CA ALA A 38 3.39 -15.95 0.04
C ALA A 38 2.68 -15.02 -0.94
N ARG A 39 1.81 -15.58 -1.79
CA ARG A 39 0.92 -14.77 -2.62
C ARG A 39 -0.04 -13.96 -1.74
N VAL A 40 -0.25 -12.70 -2.10
CA VAL A 40 -1.28 -11.86 -1.46
C VAL A 40 -2.62 -12.24 -2.07
N LEU A 41 -3.49 -12.85 -1.26
CA LEU A 41 -4.83 -13.21 -1.69
C LEU A 41 -5.71 -11.96 -1.83
N PRO A 42 -6.75 -11.98 -2.69
CA PRO A 42 -7.70 -10.87 -2.81
C PRO A 42 -8.28 -10.39 -1.46
N SER A 43 -8.50 -11.31 -0.51
CA SER A 43 -8.98 -11.00 0.84
C SER A 43 -7.99 -10.22 1.71
N ARG A 44 -6.73 -10.09 1.29
CA ARG A 44 -5.66 -9.36 1.99
C ARG A 44 -5.25 -8.07 1.29
N VAL A 45 -5.90 -7.71 0.18
CA VAL A 45 -5.56 -6.51 -0.60
C VAL A 45 -5.75 -5.22 0.20
N GLU A 46 -6.72 -5.16 1.12
CA GLU A 46 -6.89 -3.99 2.00
C GLU A 46 -5.65 -3.74 2.87
N ALA A 47 -4.97 -4.80 3.33
CA ALA A 47 -3.73 -4.67 4.08
C ALA A 47 -2.60 -4.14 3.18
N ALA A 48 -2.51 -4.62 1.93
CA ALA A 48 -1.55 -4.09 0.96
C ALA A 48 -1.82 -2.61 0.63
N PHE A 49 -3.08 -2.22 0.47
CA PHE A 49 -3.47 -0.83 0.23
C PHE A 49 -3.11 0.10 1.41
N ALA A 50 -3.25 -0.38 2.64
CA ALA A 50 -2.83 0.38 3.82
C ALA A 50 -1.31 0.65 3.82
N ILE A 51 -0.50 -0.32 3.39
CA ILE A 51 0.95 -0.17 3.23
C ILE A 51 1.25 0.79 2.06
N GLU A 52 0.57 0.64 0.92
CA GLU A 52 0.75 1.52 -0.24
C GLU A 52 0.52 2.99 0.10
N ALA A 53 -0.57 3.28 0.82
CA ALA A 53 -0.99 4.64 1.16
C ALA A 53 -0.03 5.35 2.13
N VAL A 54 0.79 4.61 2.90
CA VAL A 54 1.83 5.20 3.75
C VAL A 54 3.18 5.29 3.04
N SER A 55 3.38 4.52 1.97
CA SER A 55 4.64 4.44 1.22
C SER A 55 4.73 5.45 0.09
N TYR A 56 3.60 5.84 -0.50
CA TYR A 56 3.56 6.79 -1.62
C TYR A 56 2.63 7.98 -1.36
N PRO A 57 2.89 9.16 -1.97
CA PRO A 57 1.92 10.23 -2.11
C PRO A 57 0.63 9.75 -2.78
N ALA A 58 -0.50 10.37 -2.48
CA ALA A 58 -1.83 9.92 -2.96
C ALA A 58 -1.99 9.93 -4.49
N ASP A 59 -1.21 10.75 -5.21
CA ASP A 59 -1.19 10.83 -6.68
C ASP A 59 -0.27 9.80 -7.34
N GLU A 60 0.63 9.17 -6.58
CA GLU A 60 1.52 8.10 -7.04
C GLU A 60 1.07 6.70 -6.57
N ALA A 61 0.38 6.64 -5.42
CA ALA A 61 -0.10 5.42 -4.81
C ALA A 61 -1.11 4.67 -5.70
N ALA A 62 -1.00 3.34 -5.75
CA ALA A 62 -2.03 2.53 -6.37
C ALA A 62 -3.38 2.67 -5.63
N THR A 63 -4.46 2.85 -6.39
CA THR A 63 -5.81 2.81 -5.83
C THR A 63 -6.15 1.40 -5.34
N LEU A 64 -7.09 1.30 -4.38
CA LEU A 64 -7.59 0.01 -3.90
C LEU A 64 -8.11 -0.87 -5.04
N GLU A 65 -8.85 -0.26 -5.98
CA GLU A 65 -9.42 -0.93 -7.15
C GLU A 65 -8.32 -1.51 -8.06
N ASN A 66 -7.23 -0.76 -8.28
CA ASN A 66 -6.09 -1.26 -9.05
C ASN A 66 -5.41 -2.45 -8.36
N LEU A 67 -5.24 -2.40 -7.04
CA LEU A 67 -4.65 -3.52 -6.30
C LEU A 67 -5.56 -4.76 -6.30
N GLN A 68 -6.88 -4.57 -6.19
CA GLN A 68 -7.86 -5.66 -6.29
C GLN A 68 -7.81 -6.32 -7.66
N LEU A 69 -7.85 -5.52 -8.73
CA LEU A 69 -7.75 -5.99 -10.10
C LEU A 69 -6.46 -6.79 -10.32
N ARG A 70 -5.31 -6.25 -9.89
CA ARG A 70 -4.01 -6.91 -10.03
C ARG A 70 -3.96 -8.24 -9.26
N ALA A 71 -4.51 -8.30 -8.05
CA ALA A 71 -4.59 -9.54 -7.29
C ALA A 71 -5.49 -10.60 -7.96
N GLU A 72 -6.55 -10.17 -8.65
CA GLU A 72 -7.47 -11.05 -9.37
C GLU A 72 -6.87 -11.58 -10.68
N VAL A 73 -6.37 -10.68 -11.54
CA VAL A 73 -5.94 -11.06 -12.90
C VAL A 73 -4.47 -11.48 -12.98
N ALA A 74 -3.64 -11.03 -12.03
CA ALA A 74 -2.20 -11.23 -12.02
C ALA A 74 -1.67 -11.70 -10.64
N GLY A 75 -2.50 -12.39 -9.85
CA GLY A 75 -2.18 -12.82 -8.49
C GLY A 75 -0.93 -13.70 -8.35
N ASP A 76 -0.51 -14.37 -9.42
CA ASP A 76 0.76 -15.12 -9.45
C ASP A 76 2.01 -14.22 -9.31
N TYR A 77 1.86 -12.93 -9.61
CA TYR A 77 2.89 -11.90 -9.52
C TYR A 77 2.63 -10.92 -8.36
N PHE A 78 1.72 -11.26 -7.44
CA PHE A 78 1.44 -10.47 -6.25
C PHE A 78 1.92 -11.24 -5.02
N TRP A 79 3.08 -10.83 -4.50
CA TRP A 79 3.76 -11.47 -3.37
C TRP A 79 3.87 -10.54 -2.18
N GLY A 80 3.74 -11.10 -0.99
CA GLY A 80 3.84 -10.39 0.27
C GLY A 80 4.83 -11.05 1.20
N VAL A 81 5.35 -10.27 2.15
CA VAL A 81 6.12 -10.75 3.28
C VAL A 81 5.32 -10.54 4.57
N SER A 82 5.23 -11.58 5.39
CA SER A 82 4.47 -11.55 6.64
C SER A 82 5.30 -11.96 7.84
N GLU A 83 5.16 -11.19 8.93
CA GLU A 83 5.56 -11.58 10.27
C GLU A 83 4.31 -12.04 11.04
N GLY A 84 4.17 -13.37 11.20
CA GLY A 84 2.92 -13.96 11.70
C GLY A 84 1.75 -13.68 10.76
N ASP A 85 0.67 -13.11 11.29
CA ASP A 85 -0.53 -12.76 10.52
C ASP A 85 -0.47 -11.37 9.89
N ALA A 86 0.51 -10.54 10.25
CA ALA A 86 0.65 -9.18 9.71
C ALA A 86 1.32 -9.21 8.32
N LEU A 87 0.83 -8.39 7.40
CA LEU A 87 1.51 -8.14 6.12
C LEU A 87 2.45 -6.95 6.35
N GLU A 88 3.75 -7.15 6.15
CA GLU A 88 4.79 -6.15 6.43
C GLU A 88 5.28 -5.46 5.17
N GLY A 89 5.06 -6.06 4.01
CA GLY A 89 5.44 -5.49 2.71
C GLY A 89 4.93 -6.36 1.56
N TYR A 90 4.97 -5.81 0.35
CA TYR A 90 4.53 -6.52 -0.84
C TYR A 90 5.19 -6.01 -2.14
N VAL A 91 5.11 -6.86 -3.15
CA VAL A 91 5.42 -6.53 -4.54
C VAL A 91 4.28 -7.01 -5.42
N CYS A 92 3.87 -6.19 -6.39
CA CYS A 92 2.88 -6.59 -7.38
C CYS A 92 3.31 -6.17 -8.79
N GLY A 93 2.85 -6.94 -9.78
CA GLY A 93 3.15 -6.70 -11.18
C GLY A 93 2.14 -7.31 -12.13
N THR A 94 2.22 -6.93 -13.40
CA THR A 94 1.46 -7.53 -14.51
C THR A 94 2.40 -7.94 -15.63
N LEU A 95 1.96 -8.85 -16.50
CA LEU A 95 2.73 -9.23 -17.68
C LEU A 95 2.36 -8.34 -18.87
N THR A 96 3.33 -8.14 -19.75
CA THR A 96 3.14 -7.54 -21.08
C THR A 96 3.93 -8.32 -22.13
N CYS A 97 3.44 -8.31 -23.38
CA CYS A 97 4.15 -8.88 -24.54
C CYS A 97 5.27 -7.96 -25.07
N GLY A 98 5.27 -6.67 -24.71
CA GLY A 98 6.32 -5.74 -25.11
C GLY A 98 7.63 -6.00 -24.37
N ASP A 99 8.76 -5.68 -25.02
CA ASP A 99 10.09 -5.64 -24.39
C ASP A 99 10.41 -4.27 -23.78
N THR A 100 9.56 -3.27 -24.07
CA THR A 100 9.70 -1.89 -23.63
C THR A 100 8.49 -1.48 -22.78
N LEU A 101 8.75 -0.89 -21.62
CA LEU A 101 7.70 -0.35 -20.75
C LEU A 101 7.16 0.95 -21.32
N THR A 102 5.89 0.91 -21.72
CA THR A 102 5.06 2.07 -22.07
C THR A 102 3.95 2.27 -21.04
N GLU A 103 3.37 3.47 -20.99
CA GLU A 103 2.20 3.74 -20.13
C GLU A 103 1.05 2.74 -20.37
N GLU A 104 0.79 2.41 -21.64
CA GLU A 104 -0.20 1.40 -22.03
C GLU A 104 0.15 0.01 -21.47
N SER A 105 1.41 -0.41 -21.58
CA SER A 105 1.88 -1.71 -21.06
C SER A 105 1.80 -1.83 -19.53
N MET A 106 1.69 -0.70 -18.83
CA MET A 106 1.52 -0.66 -17.38
C MET A 106 0.05 -0.71 -16.93
N SER A 107 -0.90 -0.69 -17.88
CA SER A 107 -2.34 -0.65 -17.57
C SER A 107 -3.08 -1.97 -17.76
N VAL A 108 -2.52 -2.90 -18.54
CA VAL A 108 -3.16 -4.17 -18.93
C VAL A 108 -2.28 -5.36 -18.56
N HIS A 109 -2.90 -6.41 -18.03
CA HIS A 109 -2.25 -7.71 -17.85
C HIS A 109 -2.45 -8.57 -19.11
N ASP A 110 -1.34 -9.03 -19.68
CA ASP A 110 -1.34 -10.01 -20.78
C ASP A 110 -0.78 -11.35 -20.28
N PRO A 111 -1.62 -12.38 -20.08
CA PRO A 111 -1.17 -13.70 -19.62
C PRO A 111 -0.17 -14.40 -20.55
N ALA A 112 -0.10 -14.01 -21.83
CA ALA A 112 0.86 -14.53 -22.79
C ALA A 112 2.18 -13.74 -22.80
N GLY A 113 2.24 -12.64 -22.06
CA GLY A 113 3.41 -11.78 -21.95
C GLY A 113 4.62 -12.47 -21.31
N THR A 114 5.81 -12.00 -21.67
CA THR A 114 7.08 -12.52 -21.13
C THR A 114 7.81 -11.50 -20.28
N THR A 115 7.34 -10.26 -20.26
CA THR A 115 7.94 -9.15 -19.51
C THR A 115 7.08 -8.84 -18.29
N LEU A 116 7.66 -8.86 -17.09
CA LEU A 116 6.97 -8.52 -15.85
C LEU A 116 7.13 -7.02 -15.55
N CYS A 117 6.02 -6.28 -15.63
CA CYS A 117 5.91 -4.88 -15.23
C CYS A 117 5.68 -4.82 -13.72
N ILE A 118 6.69 -4.39 -12.94
CA ILE A 118 6.52 -4.17 -11.50
C ILE A 118 5.84 -2.82 -11.27
N HIS A 119 4.73 -2.83 -10.53
CA HIS A 119 3.92 -1.64 -10.26
C HIS A 119 4.22 -1.01 -8.91
N SER A 120 4.41 -1.83 -7.87
CA SER A 120 4.68 -1.38 -6.51
C SER A 120 5.67 -2.33 -5.83
N VAL A 121 6.56 -1.76 -5.00
CA VAL A 121 7.45 -2.50 -4.07
C VAL A 121 7.52 -1.68 -2.78
N VAL A 122 6.89 -2.17 -1.72
CA VAL A 122 6.74 -1.48 -0.44
C VAL A 122 6.92 -2.39 0.76
#